data_AF-A0A968UES4-F1
#
_entry.id   AF-A0A968UES4-F1
#
_cell.length_a   1.000
_cell.length_b   1.000
_cell.length_c   1.000
_cell.angle_alpha   90.00
_cell.angle_beta   90.00
_cell.angle_gamma   90.00
#
_symmetry.space_group_name_H-M   'P 1'
#
loop_
_entity.id
_entity.type
_entity.pdbx_description
1 polymer ?
#
loop_
_entity_poly.entity_id
_entity_poly.type
_entity_poly.pdbx_seq_one_letter_code
_entity_poly.pdbx_strand_id
1 'polypeptide(L)'
;MLTNHQLLQEFRQKQQQLQAFRSASSESLQSLLDQYDWGIVSGAGHGGLPLLTLRLDHRIALDDPFLLNLAEQAEKTWGPVDFALFSGETHSPLRVLSKPYWISGWRWRQSSR
;
A
#
# COMPACT_ATOMS: atom_id res chain seq x y z
N MET A 1 -18.55 -11.89 18.40
CA MET A 1 -18.85 -12.37 17.04
C MET A 1 -19.62 -11.29 16.32
N LEU A 2 -19.16 -10.85 15.15
CA LEU A 2 -19.88 -9.88 14.33
C LEU A 2 -21.15 -10.53 13.78
N THR A 3 -22.25 -9.80 13.76
CA THR A 3 -23.49 -10.25 13.11
C THR A 3 -23.36 -10.14 11.58
N ASN A 4 -24.15 -10.91 10.83
CA ASN A 4 -24.14 -10.84 9.36
C ASN A 4 -24.37 -9.42 8.81
N HIS A 5 -25.16 -8.60 9.51
CA HIS A 5 -25.38 -7.20 9.16
C HIS A 5 -24.13 -6.32 9.34
N GLN A 6 -23.35 -6.57 10.41
CA GLN A 6 -22.09 -5.86 10.65
C GLN A 6 -21.04 -6.23 9.60
N LEU A 7 -20.95 -7.52 9.22
CA LEU A 7 -20.07 -7.96 8.14
C LEU A 7 -20.42 -7.33 6.78
N LEU A 8 -21.72 -7.26 6.45
CA LEU A 8 -22.19 -6.59 5.24
C LEU A 8 -21.87 -5.09 5.23
N GLN A 9 -21.96 -4.42 6.38
CA GLN A 9 -21.63 -3.02 6.51
C GLN A 9 -20.13 -2.76 6.34
N GLU A 10 -19.29 -3.57 6.98
CA GLU A 10 -17.82 -3.50 6.81
C GLU A 10 -17.41 -3.77 5.36
N PHE A 11 -18.04 -4.76 4.71
CA PHE A 11 -17.77 -5.06 3.31
C PHE A 11 -18.10 -3.88 2.39
N ARG A 12 -19.26 -3.24 2.57
CA ARG A 12 -19.64 -2.05 1.78
C ARG A 12 -18.68 -0.89 2.00
N GLN A 13 -18.27 -0.64 3.24
CA GLN A 13 -17.31 0.43 3.55
C GLN A 13 -15.96 0.19 2.89
N LYS A 14 -15.44 -1.04 2.96
CA LYS A 14 -14.20 -1.42 2.27
C LYS A 14 -14.31 -1.26 0.76
N GLN A 15 -15.43 -1.69 0.17
CA GLN A 15 -15.68 -1.56 -1.25
C GLN A 15 -15.71 -0.09 -1.69
N GLN A 16 -16.35 0.80 -0.92
CA GLN A 16 -16.36 2.23 -1.19
C GLN A 16 -14.96 2.85 -1.12
N GLN A 17 -14.16 2.47 -0.11
CA GLN A 17 -12.78 2.96 0.01
C GLN A 17 -11.89 2.51 -1.16
N LEU A 18 -12.01 1.25 -1.58
CA LEU A 18 -11.29 0.74 -2.76
C LEU A 18 -11.74 1.43 -4.04
N GLN A 19 -13.04 1.70 -4.19
CA GLN A 19 -13.57 2.42 -5.35
C GLN A 19 -13.08 3.87 -5.38
N ALA A 20 -13.06 4.56 -4.23
CA ALA A 20 -12.51 5.90 -4.10
C ALA A 20 -11.02 5.94 -4.47
N PHE A 21 -10.23 4.99 -3.93
CA PHE A 21 -8.81 4.84 -4.26
C PHE A 21 -8.59 4.63 -5.77
N ARG A 22 -9.33 3.71 -6.39
CA ARG A 22 -9.27 3.48 -7.83
C ARG A 22 -9.63 4.74 -8.61
N SER A 23 -10.70 5.43 -8.26
CA SER A 23 -11.12 6.66 -8.96
C SER A 23 -10.12 7.81 -8.87
N ALA A 24 -9.35 7.89 -7.78
CA ALA A 24 -8.30 8.89 -7.57
C ALA A 24 -6.95 8.49 -8.20
N SER A 25 -6.77 7.20 -8.48
CA SER A 25 -5.54 6.66 -9.04
C SER A 25 -5.48 6.86 -10.56
N SER A 26 -4.29 7.19 -11.07
CA SER A 26 -4.04 7.23 -12.52
C SER A 26 -4.35 5.88 -13.17
N GLU A 27 -4.80 5.89 -14.43
CA GLU A 27 -5.08 4.67 -15.22
C GLU A 27 -3.86 3.74 -15.30
N SER A 28 -2.65 4.31 -15.38
CA SER A 28 -1.39 3.55 -15.33
C SER A 28 -1.17 2.84 -14.00
N LEU A 29 -1.47 3.49 -12.88
CA LEU A 29 -1.33 2.89 -11.55
C LEU A 29 -2.35 1.75 -11.36
N GLN A 30 -3.59 1.96 -11.82
CA GLN A 30 -4.62 0.93 -11.79
C GLN A 30 -4.23 -0.28 -12.66
N SER A 31 -3.75 -0.03 -13.88
CA SER A 31 -3.32 -1.09 -14.80
C SER A 31 -2.17 -1.93 -14.23
N LEU A 32 -1.26 -1.32 -13.47
CA LEU A 32 -0.18 -2.03 -12.80
C LEU A 32 -0.68 -2.80 -11.57
N LEU A 33 -1.53 -2.20 -10.75
CA LEU A 33 -2.15 -2.89 -9.62
C LEU A 33 -2.98 -4.10 -10.05
N ASP A 34 -3.62 -4.04 -11.22
CA ASP A 34 -4.41 -5.14 -11.76
C ASP A 34 -3.55 -6.34 -12.23
N GLN A 35 -2.23 -6.14 -12.40
CA GLN A 35 -1.29 -7.21 -12.72
C GLN A 35 -0.74 -7.92 -11.48
N TYR A 36 -0.89 -7.33 -10.30
CA TYR A 36 -0.29 -7.82 -9.06
C TYR A 36 -1.34 -8.20 -8.03
N ASP A 37 -1.00 -9.15 -7.16
CA ASP A 37 -1.83 -9.44 -6.00
C ASP A 37 -1.59 -8.37 -4.93
N TRP A 38 -2.64 -7.62 -4.61
CA TRP A 38 -2.57 -6.55 -3.62
C TRP A 38 -3.85 -6.47 -2.79
N GLY A 39 -3.73 -5.89 -1.61
CA GLY A 39 -4.86 -5.70 -0.70
C GLY A 39 -4.55 -4.68 0.37
N ILE A 40 -5.59 -4.25 1.09
CA ILE A 40 -5.46 -3.35 2.23
C ILE A 40 -6.18 -3.93 3.44
N VAL A 41 -5.48 -3.97 4.57
CA VAL A 41 -6.00 -4.45 5.86
C VAL A 41 -5.94 -3.30 6.85
N SER A 42 -7.11 -2.79 7.23
CA SER A 42 -7.24 -1.74 8.23
C SER A 42 -6.67 -2.19 9.58
N GLY A 43 -5.83 -1.38 10.22
CA GLY A 43 -5.34 -1.63 11.57
C GLY A 43 -4.23 -2.68 11.72
N ALA A 44 -3.78 -3.31 10.63
CA ALA A 44 -2.78 -4.38 10.68
C ALA A 44 -1.31 -3.89 10.51
N GLY A 45 -1.14 -2.61 10.19
CA GLY A 45 0.17 -1.98 10.02
C GLY A 45 0.78 -1.53 11.34
N HIS A 46 2.02 -1.06 11.27
CA HIS A 46 2.71 -0.49 12.42
C HIS A 46 1.87 0.58 13.12
N GLY A 47 1.71 0.47 14.45
CA GLY A 47 0.94 1.44 15.23
C GLY A 47 -0.56 1.49 14.91
N GLY A 48 -1.12 0.44 14.28
CA GLY A 48 -2.53 0.40 13.90
C GLY A 48 -2.84 1.14 12.60
N LEU A 49 -1.82 1.48 11.81
CA LEU A 49 -2.02 2.04 10.47
C LEU A 49 -2.66 0.99 9.54
N PRO A 50 -3.34 1.42 8.46
CA PRO A 50 -3.68 0.53 7.36
C PRO A 50 -2.42 -0.17 6.83
N LEU A 51 -2.51 -1.46 6.54
CA LEU A 51 -1.45 -2.24 5.92
C LEU A 51 -1.82 -2.54 4.47
N LEU A 52 -1.05 -2.02 3.51
CA LEU A 52 -1.13 -2.39 2.11
C LEU A 52 -0.19 -3.58 1.86
N THR A 53 -0.74 -4.70 1.45
CA THR A 53 0.03 -5.86 0.99
C THR A 53 0.14 -5.80 -0.52
N LEU A 54 1.34 -5.97 -1.06
CA LEU A 54 1.58 -6.01 -2.50
C LEU A 54 2.58 -7.11 -2.80
N ARG A 55 2.23 -8.00 -3.73
CA ARG A 55 3.08 -9.10 -4.18
C ARG A 55 3.52 -8.85 -5.61
N LEU A 56 4.81 -8.61 -5.76
CA LEU A 56 5.50 -8.47 -7.04
C LEU A 56 6.12 -9.81 -7.41
N ASP A 57 6.12 -10.14 -8.69
CA ASP A 57 6.76 -11.33 -9.26
C ASP A 57 8.26 -11.15 -9.49
N HIS A 58 8.76 -9.93 -9.29
CA HIS A 58 10.14 -9.52 -9.50
C HIS A 58 10.77 -8.94 -8.23
N ARG A 59 12.05 -8.54 -8.34
CA ARG A 59 12.78 -7.87 -7.27
C ARG A 59 12.16 -6.53 -6.93
N ILE A 60 11.95 -6.31 -5.64
CA ILE A 60 11.48 -5.02 -5.13
C ILE A 60 12.66 -4.03 -5.18
N ALA A 61 12.58 -3.06 -6.08
CA ALA A 61 13.39 -1.85 -6.03
C ALA A 61 12.55 -0.79 -5.32
N LEU A 62 12.97 -0.35 -4.13
CA LEU A 62 12.17 0.59 -3.35
C LEU A 62 12.01 1.95 -4.10
N ASP A 63 12.99 2.33 -4.92
CA ASP A 63 12.98 3.53 -5.75
C ASP A 63 12.17 3.38 -7.04
N ASP A 64 11.44 2.27 -7.19
CA ASP A 64 10.54 2.04 -8.32
C ASP A 64 9.46 3.15 -8.38
N PRO A 65 9.35 3.88 -9.51
CA PRO A 65 8.33 4.90 -9.72
C PRO A 65 6.90 4.42 -9.44
N PHE A 66 6.60 3.14 -9.68
CA PHE A 66 5.31 2.54 -9.37
C PHE A 66 5.05 2.51 -7.85
N LEU A 67 6.01 2.06 -7.05
CA LEU A 67 5.88 2.00 -5.59
C LEU A 67 5.78 3.39 -4.97
N LEU A 68 6.52 4.37 -5.52
CA LEU A 68 6.45 5.76 -5.08
C LEU A 68 5.07 6.37 -5.37
N ASN A 69 4.55 6.19 -6.58
CA ASN A 69 3.22 6.67 -6.95
C ASN A 69 2.13 5.96 -6.13
N LEU A 70 2.26 4.65 -5.90
CA LEU A 70 1.35 3.89 -5.05
C LEU A 70 1.35 4.44 -3.62
N ALA A 71 2.52 4.68 -3.03
CA ALA A 71 2.65 5.22 -1.68
C ALA A 71 2.01 6.62 -1.57
N GLU A 72 2.24 7.50 -2.55
CA GLU A 72 1.66 8.85 -2.57
C GLU A 72 0.12 8.81 -2.65
N GLN A 73 -0.44 7.98 -3.53
CA GLN A 73 -1.90 7.87 -3.67
C GLN A 73 -2.56 7.19 -2.48
N ALA A 74 -1.92 6.17 -1.91
CA ALA A 74 -2.38 5.53 -0.69
C ALA A 74 -2.41 6.54 0.46
N GLU A 75 -1.36 7.36 0.59
CA GLU A 75 -1.29 8.39 1.62
C GLU A 75 -2.37 9.47 1.47
N LYS A 76 -2.64 9.92 0.24
CA LYS A 76 -3.75 10.86 -0.04
C LYS A 76 -5.12 10.29 0.30
N THR A 77 -5.29 8.97 0.17
CA THR A 77 -6.60 8.32 0.35
C THR A 77 -6.86 7.95 1.81
N TRP A 78 -5.85 7.42 2.51
CA TRP A 78 -6.02 6.82 3.84
C TRP A 78 -5.17 7.49 4.93
N GLY A 79 -4.34 8.47 4.60
CA GLY A 79 -3.29 8.97 5.49
C GLY A 79 -2.10 8.01 5.53
N PRO A 80 -1.24 8.04 6.56
CA PRO A 80 -0.09 7.16 6.65
C PRO A 80 -0.48 5.67 6.54
N VAL A 81 0.24 4.92 5.70
CA VAL A 81 -0.02 3.49 5.39
C VAL A 81 1.26 2.70 5.57
N ASP A 82 1.18 1.54 6.19
CA ASP A 82 2.27 0.55 6.23
C ASP A 82 2.20 -0.34 4.99
N PHE A 83 3.33 -0.71 4.42
CA PHE A 83 3.43 -1.55 3.24
C PHE A 83 4.11 -2.85 3.62
N ALA A 84 3.52 -3.98 3.23
CA ALA A 84 4.18 -5.28 3.22
C ALA A 84 4.38 -5.71 1.77
N LEU A 85 5.60 -5.54 1.27
CA LEU A 85 6.00 -5.85 -0.09
C LEU A 85 6.58 -7.26 -0.15
N PHE A 86 5.96 -8.13 -0.93
CA PHE A 86 6.44 -9.50 -1.18
C PHE A 86 7.12 -9.54 -2.54
N SER A 87 8.34 -10.07 -2.58
CA SER A 87 9.11 -10.30 -3.81
C SER A 87 8.86 -11.71 -4.33
N GLY A 88 8.99 -11.92 -5.63
CA GLY A 88 9.02 -13.24 -6.24
C GLY A 88 10.20 -14.10 -5.76
N GLU A 89 11.23 -13.47 -5.19
CA GLU A 89 12.45 -14.14 -4.73
C GLU A 89 12.42 -14.55 -3.25
N THR A 90 11.57 -13.91 -2.41
CA THR A 90 11.60 -14.12 -0.97
C THR A 90 10.20 -14.22 -0.37
N HIS A 91 10.00 -15.21 0.50
CA HIS A 91 8.74 -15.37 1.24
C HIS A 91 8.56 -14.38 2.39
N SER A 92 9.63 -13.73 2.85
CA SER A 92 9.59 -12.70 3.89
C SER A 92 9.22 -11.33 3.28
N PRO A 93 8.19 -10.65 3.79
CA PRO A 93 7.82 -9.32 3.28
C PRO A 93 8.81 -8.25 3.74
N LEU A 94 9.13 -7.34 2.83
CA LEU A 94 9.78 -6.08 3.15
C LEU A 94 8.72 -5.10 3.69
N ARG A 95 8.91 -4.60 4.91
CA ARG A 95 7.99 -3.62 5.52
C ARG A 95 8.46 -2.19 5.35
N VAL A 96 7.58 -1.30 4.90
CA VAL A 96 7.89 0.11 4.61
C VAL A 96 6.72 1.00 5.01
N LEU A 97 6.96 2.09 5.74
CA LEU A 97 5.91 3.04 6.11
C LEU A 97 5.84 4.21 5.11
N SER A 98 4.65 4.55 4.61
CA SER A 98 4.40 5.86 4.02
C SER A 98 4.25 6.86 5.17
N LYS A 99 5.33 7.60 5.45
CA LYS A 99 5.27 8.74 6.37
C LYS A 99 5.70 10.00 5.61
N PRO A 100 4.98 11.12 5.75
CA PRO A 100 5.45 12.41 5.29
C PRO A 100 6.55 12.88 6.25
N TYR A 101 7.80 12.90 5.79
CA TYR A 101 8.93 13.33 6.60
C TYR A 101 9.05 14.86 6.59
N TRP A 102 8.39 15.54 7.54
CA TRP A 102 8.81 16.87 8.01
C TRP A 102 9.99 16.79 9.00
N ILE A 103 10.81 15.74 8.94
CA ILE A 103 11.93 15.52 9.89
C ILE A 103 13.20 15.14 9.11
N SER A 104 13.89 16.12 8.51
CA SER A 104 15.33 16.11 8.10
C SER A 104 16.10 14.77 8.01
N GLY A 105 15.55 13.75 7.35
CA GLY A 105 16.08 12.39 7.50
C GLY A 105 15.51 11.35 6.53
N TRP A 106 14.87 11.77 5.45
CA TRP A 106 14.78 10.93 4.26
C TRP A 106 16.16 10.91 3.60
N ARG A 107 16.89 9.82 3.80
CA ARG A 107 17.97 9.43 2.89
C ARG A 107 17.59 8.09 2.31
N TRP A 108 16.92 8.13 1.15
CA TRP A 108 17.23 7.13 0.13
C TRP A 108 18.74 7.19 -0.02
N ARG A 109 19.46 6.15 0.43
CA ARG A 109 20.87 6.04 0.05
C ARG A 109 20.84 5.91 -1.47
N GLN A 110 21.05 7.03 -2.16
CA GLN A 110 21.64 7.01 -3.48
C GLN A 110 22.87 6.13 -3.33
N SER A 111 22.78 4.92 -3.88
CA SER A 111 23.93 4.05 -3.99
C SER A 111 24.99 4.86 -4.73
N SER A 112 26.12 4.99 -4.06
CA SER A 112 27.29 5.76 -4.45
C SER A 112 27.65 5.52 -5.91
N ARG A 113 27.81 6.60 -6.68
CA ARG A 113 28.84 6.60 -7.72
C ARG A 113 30.15 7.03 -7.07
#